data_AF-A0A1F5SBM9-F1
#
_entry.id   AF-A0A1F5SBM9-F1
#
_cell.length_a   1.000
_cell.length_b   1.000
_cell.length_c   1.000
_cell.angle_alpha   90.00
_cell.angle_beta   90.00
_cell.angle_gamma   90.00
#
_symmetry.space_group_name_H-M   'P 1'
#
loop_
_entity.id
_entity.type
_entity.pdbx_description
1 polymer ?
#
loop_
_entity_poly.entity_id
_entity_poly.type
_entity_poly.pdbx_seq_one_letter_code
_entity_poly.pdbx_strand_id
1 'polypeptide(L)'
;MKNYPKINIGVGGLILRGRSEALLVKRKSDPLVWTIPSGYMKKKENLFDTIVRETEEETGVIIKPKGIIGVRQRISGKERK
;
A
#
# COMPACT_ATOMS: atom_id res chain seq x y z
N MET A 1 6.41 -12.17 29.33
CA MET A 1 6.53 -11.60 27.96
C MET A 1 5.51 -10.48 27.81
N LYS A 2 5.91 -9.28 27.35
CA LYS A 2 4.95 -8.20 27.08
C LYS A 2 4.05 -8.59 25.91
N ASN A 3 2.74 -8.38 26.04
CA ASN A 3 1.76 -8.61 24.98
C ASN A 3 1.57 -7.31 24.17
N TYR A 4 2.14 -7.24 22.98
CA TYR A 4 1.96 -6.10 22.08
C TYR A 4 0.79 -6.35 21.12
N PRO A 5 0.03 -5.30 20.73
CA PRO A 5 -1.04 -5.45 19.76
C PRO A 5 -0.50 -5.95 18.41
N LYS A 6 -1.26 -6.82 17.76
CA LYS A 6 -0.98 -7.23 16.38
C LYS A 6 -1.36 -6.07 15.45
N ILE A 7 -0.42 -5.63 14.63
CA ILE A 7 -0.61 -4.55 13.65
C ILE A 7 -0.43 -5.15 12.26
N ASN A 8 -1.39 -4.90 11.38
CA ASN A 8 -1.24 -5.14 9.95
C ASN A 8 -0.77 -3.86 9.29
N ILE A 9 0.32 -3.92 8.53
CA ILE A 9 0.90 -2.78 7.83
C ILE A 9 0.53 -2.89 6.35
N GLY A 10 -0.30 -1.94 5.88
CA GLY A 10 -0.58 -1.76 4.47
C GLY A 10 0.24 -0.60 3.90
N VAL A 11 0.71 -0.76 2.66
CA VAL A 11 1.49 0.25 1.95
C VAL A 11 0.80 0.55 0.62
N GLY A 12 0.68 1.84 0.28
CA GLY A 12 0.15 2.29 -1.00
C GLY A 12 1.14 3.22 -1.70
N GLY A 13 1.19 3.15 -3.03
CA GLY A 13 2.16 3.88 -3.85
C GLY A 13 1.54 5.02 -4.63
N LEU A 14 1.90 6.27 -4.33
CA LEU A 14 1.70 7.39 -5.25
C LEU A 14 2.85 7.40 -6.28
N ILE A 15 2.59 6.84 -7.45
CA ILE A 15 3.60 6.66 -8.50
C ILE A 15 3.29 7.61 -9.64
N LEU A 16 4.17 8.59 -9.85
CA LEU A 16 4.01 9.63 -10.86
C LEU A 16 4.96 9.41 -12.05
N ARG A 17 4.44 9.62 -13.26
CA ARG A 17 5.24 9.79 -14.48
C ARG A 17 5.17 11.28 -14.86
N GLY A 18 6.30 11.97 -14.74
CA GLY A 18 6.32 13.42 -14.94
C GLY A 18 5.50 14.18 -13.89
N ARG A 19 4.73 15.18 -14.34
CA ARG A 19 3.98 16.10 -13.45
C ARG A 19 2.47 15.83 -13.38
N SER A 20 1.92 15.07 -14.31
CA SER A 20 0.46 15.01 -14.52
C SER A 20 -0.11 13.60 -14.64
N GLU A 21 0.73 12.57 -14.65
CA GLU A 21 0.29 11.19 -14.83
C GLU A 21 0.56 10.38 -13.56
N ALA A 22 -0.42 9.57 -13.15
CA ALA A 22 -0.31 8.66 -12.01
C ALA A 22 -0.65 7.23 -12.43
N LEU A 23 0.10 6.26 -11.90
CA LEU A 23 -0.20 4.84 -12.09
C LEU A 23 -1.35 4.42 -11.18
N LEU A 24 -2.37 3.81 -11.76
CA LEU A 24 -3.55 3.27 -11.07
C LEU A 24 -3.80 1.84 -11.53
N VAL A 25 -4.44 1.06 -10.65
CA VAL A 25 -4.85 -0.33 -10.88
C VAL A 25 -6.35 -0.49 -10.69
N LYS A 26 -6.96 -1.37 -11.49
CA LYS A 26 -8.34 -1.84 -11.30
C LYS A 26 -8.30 -3.15 -10.54
N ARG A 27 -9.03 -3.23 -9.42
CA ARG A 27 -9.11 -4.46 -8.63
C ARG A 27 -10.02 -5.46 -9.32
N LYS A 28 -9.63 -6.74 -9.33
CA LYS A 28 -10.47 -7.82 -9.87
C LYS A 28 -11.82 -7.95 -9.15
N SER A 29 -11.85 -7.67 -7.84
CA SER A 29 -13.06 -7.79 -7.01
C SER A 29 -14.03 -6.62 -7.16
N ASP A 30 -13.58 -5.48 -7.68
CA ASP A 30 -14.41 -4.30 -7.97
C ASP A 30 -13.78 -3.51 -9.13
N PRO A 31 -13.99 -3.94 -10.38
CA PRO A 31 -13.31 -3.38 -11.55
C PRO A 31 -13.76 -1.94 -11.89
N LEU A 32 -14.78 -1.43 -11.20
CA LEU A 32 -15.32 -0.08 -11.39
C LEU A 32 -14.49 0.99 -10.67
N VAL A 33 -13.62 0.60 -9.74
CA VAL A 33 -12.84 1.55 -8.93
C VAL A 33 -11.35 1.46 -9.27
N TRP A 34 -10.81 2.55 -9.80
CA TRP A 34 -9.37 2.75 -9.90
C TRP A 34 -8.78 3.08 -8.53
N THR A 35 -7.69 2.41 -8.19
CA THR A 35 -6.97 2.60 -6.93
C THR A 35 -5.47 2.72 -7.18
N ILE A 36 -4.72 3.26 -6.22
CA ILE A 36 -3.27 3.19 -6.27
C ILE A 36 -2.78 1.74 -6.08
N PRO A 37 -1.62 1.35 -6.65
CA PRO A 37 -0.99 0.10 -6.28
C PRO A 37 -0.80 0.00 -4.78
N SER A 38 -1.12 -1.15 -4.19
CA SER A 38 -1.12 -1.29 -2.74
C SER A 38 -1.12 -2.74 -2.29
N GLY A 39 -0.52 -3.02 -1.14
CA GLY A 39 -0.63 -4.32 -0.51
C GLY A 39 -0.13 -4.36 0.92
N TYR A 40 -0.07 -5.56 1.49
CA TYR A 40 0.36 -5.77 2.87
C TYR A 40 1.83 -6.13 2.94
N MET A 41 2.52 -5.60 3.94
CA MET A 41 3.92 -5.91 4.21
C MET A 41 4.07 -7.38 4.60
N LYS A 42 4.89 -8.13 3.87
CA LYS A 42 5.23 -9.52 4.22
C LYS A 42 6.30 -9.55 5.31
N LYS A 43 6.52 -10.72 5.91
CA LYS A 43 7.61 -10.90 6.89
C LYS A 43 8.95 -10.56 6.23
N LYS A 44 9.80 -9.84 6.96
CA LYS A 44 11.16 -9.44 6.54
C LYS A 44 11.21 -8.40 5.40
N GLU A 45 10.10 -7.77 5.05
CA GLU A 45 10.09 -6.61 4.16
C GLU A 45 10.11 -5.30 4.98
N ASN A 46 10.69 -4.25 4.40
CA ASN A 46 10.42 -2.88 4.83
C ASN A 46 9.31 -2.26 3.94
N LEU A 47 8.84 -1.05 4.29
CA LEU A 47 7.77 -0.37 3.58
C LEU A 47 8.06 -0.16 2.07
N PHE A 48 9.31 0.14 1.72
CA PHE A 48 9.72 0.36 0.33
C PHE A 48 9.81 -0.94 -0.44
N ASP A 49 10.37 -2.01 0.16
CA ASP A 49 10.42 -3.33 -0.47
C ASP A 49 9.01 -3.83 -0.80
N THR A 50 8.07 -3.65 0.14
CA THR A 50 6.67 -4.02 -0.06
C THR A 50 6.06 -3.31 -1.26
N ILE A 51 6.16 -1.98 -1.36
CA ILE A 51 5.51 -1.28 -2.46
C ILE A 51 6.19 -1.50 -3.82
N VAL A 52 7.51 -1.75 -3.84
CA VAL A 52 8.21 -2.16 -5.06
C VAL A 52 7.65 -3.48 -5.56
N ARG A 53 7.57 -4.49 -4.68
CA ARG A 53 7.04 -5.82 -5.02
C ARG A 53 5.57 -5.76 -5.45
N GLU A 54 4.70 -5.12 -4.67
CA GLU A 54 3.26 -5.05 -4.97
C GLU A 54 3.02 -4.33 -6.31
N THR A 55 3.74 -3.26 -6.59
CA THR A 55 3.60 -2.55 -7.88
C THR A 55 4.02 -3.43 -9.05
N GLU A 56 5.12 -4.17 -8.92
CA GLU A 56 5.57 -5.11 -9.94
C GLU A 56 4.57 -6.27 -10.13
N GLU A 57 4.08 -6.88 -9.05
CA GLU A 57 3.09 -7.97 -9.10
C GLU A 57 1.76 -7.53 -9.75
N GLU A 58 1.28 -6.31 -9.45
CA GLU A 58 0.00 -5.81 -9.95
C GLU A 58 0.07 -5.24 -11.38
N THR A 59 1.23 -4.69 -11.79
CA THR A 59 1.33 -3.86 -13.01
C THR A 59 2.49 -4.21 -13.93
N GLY A 60 3.47 -4.97 -13.46
CA GLY A 60 4.75 -5.21 -14.16
C GLY A 60 5.70 -4.01 -14.17
N VAL A 61 5.38 -2.91 -13.47
CA VAL A 61 6.20 -1.70 -13.44
C VAL A 61 7.16 -1.71 -12.26
N ILE A 62 8.46 -1.56 -12.54
CA ILE A 62 9.49 -1.37 -11.52
C ILE A 62 9.55 0.12 -11.11
N ILE A 63 9.53 0.39 -9.81
CA ILE A 63 9.56 1.74 -9.25
C ILE A 63 10.73 1.93 -8.28
N LYS A 64 11.07 3.19 -8.00
CA LYS A 64 12.00 3.59 -6.94
C LYS A 64 11.33 4.60 -6.01
N PRO A 65 10.85 4.16 -4.83
CA PRO A 65 10.25 5.06 -3.85
C PRO A 65 11.22 6.16 -3.42
N LYS A 66 10.72 7.40 -3.27
CA LYS A 66 11.52 8.56 -2.84
C LYS A 66 11.36 8.90 -1.36
N GLY A 67 10.28 8.46 -0.72
CA GLY A 67 9.97 8.78 0.66
C GLY A 67 8.54 8.45 1.03
N ILE A 68 8.18 8.81 2.26
CA ILE A 68 6.85 8.63 2.84
C ILE A 68 6.15 9.99 2.87
N ILE A 69 4.96 10.08 2.28
CA ILE A 69 4.16 11.32 2.22
C ILE A 69 3.03 11.35 3.26
N GLY A 70 2.72 10.20 3.90
CA GLY A 70 1.68 10.11 4.91
C GLY A 70 1.62 8.75 5.56
N VAL A 71 1.19 8.73 6.83
CA VAL A 71 0.94 7.53 7.61
C VAL A 71 -0.44 7.65 8.23
N ARG A 72 -1.24 6.58 8.12
CA ARG A 72 -2.58 6.52 8.70
C ARG A 72 -2.70 5.28 9.57
N GLN A 73 -3.23 5.47 10.78
CA GLN A 73 -3.62 4.37 11.64
C GLN A 73 -5.13 4.18 11.58
N ARG A 74 -5.59 2.95 11.38
CA ARG A 74 -6.99 2.56 11.54
C ARG A 74 -7.11 1.69 12.77
N ILE A 75 -7.92 2.14 13.74
CA ILE A 75 -8.26 1.36 14.93
C ILE A 75 -9.59 0.67 14.65
N SER A 76 -9.59 -0.65 14.50
CA SER A 76 -10.80 -1.46 14.46
C SER A 76 -11.05 -2.04 15.86
N GLY A 77 -12.17 -1.68 16.49
CA GLY A 77 -12.50 -2.14 17.85
C GLY A 77 -13.27 -1.15 18.74
N LYS A 78 -13.62 0.05 18.27
CA LYS A 78 -14.69 0.81 18.94
C LYS A 78 -16.02 0.19 18.56
N GLU A 79 -16.70 -0.41 19.53
CA GLU A 79 -18.13 -0.71 19.44
C GLU A 79 -18.84 0.54 18.89
N ARG A 80 -19.63 0.35 17.83
CA ARG A 80 -20.63 1.34 17.45
C ARG A 80 -21.66 1.32 18.59
N LYS A 81 -21.78 2.42 19.34
CA LYS A 81 -23.05 2.74 20.00
C LYS A 81 -24.08 3.08 18.93
#